data_AF-A0A8D2ZWE7-F1
#
_entry.id   AF-A0A8D2ZWE7-F1
#
_cell.length_a   1.000
_cell.length_b   1.000
_cell.length_c   1.000
_cell.angle_alpha   90.00
_cell.angle_beta   90.00
_cell.angle_gamma   90.00
#
_symmetry.space_group_name_H-M   'P 1'
#
loop_
_entity.id
_entity.type
_entity.pdbx_description
1 polymer ?
#
loop_
_entity_poly.entity_id
_entity_poly.type
_entity_poly.pdbx_seq_one_letter_code
_entity_poly.pdbx_strand_id
1 'polypeptide(L)'
;MKTCSSMATLWSKISAVLPPGEEQFPLQFSDTVESSLVDVLKRSRRQLYGDAASSSSRAIDAQIILDFSWEKLNTGTWRHVDKEWRRVYAYGCLFKVAALCREGPSADNVPQAVRTCDMGLLMGAAIMDNILQVIVGILQGEVRKSSKEEDDKTEQVEVKRLKIECPRAPVIRGELAVPRVKCPSLESFNTNHLLPLKPVILEGIIDHWPALNGHRWSIEYLRSVAGCRTVPVEVGSRYTDEEWSQTLLTVDEFIDRYILNEDGVTGLGYLAQHQLFDQIPELKEDIRLPDYCCLGEEDEDDITVNAWFGPGGTVSPLHHDPQQNFLAQVVGSKYIRLYSPEDTDKLYPHQSQLLHNTSQVEAENPDTERFPDFAAAPYLECVLRPGDVLFIPVRHWHYVRSLELSFSVSFWWS
;
A
#
# COMPACT_ATOMS: atom_id res chain seq x y z
N MET A 1 23.06 45.47 8.26
CA MET A 1 23.55 44.09 8.22
C MET A 1 22.76 43.25 9.21
N LYS A 2 21.66 42.65 8.77
CA LYS A 2 21.06 41.47 9.38
C LYS A 2 20.97 40.46 8.24
N THR A 3 21.64 39.34 8.43
CA THR A 3 21.87 38.25 7.48
C THR A 3 20.55 37.64 7.03
N CYS A 4 20.23 37.82 5.74
CA CYS A 4 19.18 37.09 5.04
C CYS A 4 19.65 35.64 4.92
N SER A 5 19.07 34.74 5.73
CA SER A 5 19.24 33.30 5.52
C SER A 5 18.51 32.95 4.23
N SER A 6 19.28 32.56 3.21
CA SER A 6 18.78 32.15 1.89
C SER A 6 17.94 30.88 2.04
N MET A 7 16.60 31.01 1.99
CA MET A 7 15.75 29.85 1.75
C MET A 7 16.06 29.31 0.35
N ALA A 8 16.67 28.12 0.28
CA ALA A 8 16.83 27.42 -0.99
C ALA A 8 15.44 27.18 -1.60
N THR A 9 15.26 27.56 -2.87
CA THR A 9 14.00 27.34 -3.59
C THR A 9 13.69 25.85 -3.66
N LEU A 10 12.40 25.46 -3.74
CA LEU A 10 12.01 24.05 -3.89
C LEU A 10 12.74 23.38 -5.07
N TRP A 11 12.84 24.10 -6.20
CA TRP A 11 13.62 23.65 -7.34
C TRP A 11 15.09 23.35 -7.00
N SER A 12 15.76 24.20 -6.22
CA SER A 12 17.16 23.99 -5.82
C SER A 12 17.35 22.68 -5.05
N LYS A 13 16.36 22.24 -4.27
CA LYS A 13 16.41 20.97 -3.55
C LYS A 13 16.23 19.79 -4.50
N ILE A 14 15.26 19.87 -5.41
CA ILE A 14 15.01 18.84 -6.42
C ILE A 14 16.20 18.71 -7.36
N SER A 15 16.77 19.82 -7.84
CA SER A 15 17.92 19.79 -8.75
C SER A 15 19.18 19.20 -8.11
N ALA A 16 19.33 19.31 -6.78
CA ALA A 16 20.47 18.77 -6.05
C ALA A 16 20.50 17.23 -5.99
N VAL A 17 19.36 16.56 -6.21
CA VAL A 17 19.28 15.09 -6.22
C VAL A 17 19.32 14.50 -7.62
N LEU A 18 19.30 15.34 -8.66
CA LEU A 18 19.46 14.88 -10.05
C LEU A 18 20.93 14.56 -10.34
N PRO A 19 21.22 13.74 -11.37
CA PRO A 19 22.58 13.58 -11.87
C PRO A 19 23.23 14.95 -12.14
N PRO A 20 24.52 15.14 -11.84
CA PRO A 20 25.13 16.47 -11.83
C PRO A 20 25.26 17.12 -13.22
N GLY A 21 25.07 16.36 -14.30
CA GLY A 21 25.04 16.87 -15.65
C GLY A 21 24.30 15.96 -16.62
N GLU A 22 23.96 16.51 -17.79
CA GLU A 22 23.16 15.83 -18.81
C GLU A 22 23.76 14.48 -19.27
N GLU A 23 25.08 14.42 -19.42
CA GLU A 23 25.82 13.21 -19.84
C GLU A 23 25.67 12.04 -18.85
N GLN A 24 25.46 12.34 -17.57
CA GLN A 24 25.32 11.34 -16.51
C GLN A 24 23.85 10.93 -16.29
N PHE A 25 22.90 11.57 -16.98
CA PHE A 25 21.48 11.23 -16.88
C PHE A 25 21.17 10.06 -17.83
N PRO A 26 20.85 8.86 -17.29
CA PRO A 26 20.71 7.65 -18.09
C PRO A 26 19.43 7.69 -18.92
N LEU A 27 19.55 7.51 -20.23
CA LEU A 27 18.42 7.51 -21.16
C LEU A 27 18.69 6.53 -22.31
N GLN A 28 18.79 5.25 -21.95
CA GLN A 28 19.04 4.15 -22.89
C GLN A 28 17.80 3.25 -22.95
N PHE A 29 17.31 3.07 -24.18
CA PHE A 29 16.16 2.25 -24.55
C PHE A 29 16.50 1.45 -25.80
N SER A 30 15.91 0.27 -25.92
CA SER A 30 15.97 -0.56 -27.12
C SER A 30 14.96 -0.10 -28.19
N ASP A 31 14.90 -0.81 -29.31
CA ASP A 31 13.93 -0.57 -30.39
C ASP A 31 12.47 -0.81 -29.95
N THR A 32 12.24 -1.32 -28.75
CA THR A 32 10.91 -1.40 -28.11
C THR A 32 10.28 -0.02 -27.93
N VAL A 33 11.08 1.01 -27.64
CA VAL A 33 10.59 2.39 -27.49
C VAL A 33 10.79 3.15 -28.80
N GLU A 34 9.71 3.71 -29.33
CA GLU A 34 9.71 4.39 -30.62
C GLU A 34 10.72 5.56 -30.66
N SER A 35 11.49 5.65 -31.74
CA SER A 35 12.60 6.61 -31.87
C SER A 35 12.15 8.07 -31.75
N SER A 36 10.96 8.39 -32.25
CA SER A 36 10.32 9.69 -32.11
C SER A 36 10.12 10.07 -30.63
N LEU A 37 9.72 9.12 -29.79
CA LEU A 37 9.54 9.33 -28.36
C LEU A 37 10.86 9.45 -27.63
N VAL A 38 11.88 8.67 -28.02
CA VAL A 38 13.24 8.79 -27.51
C VAL A 38 13.80 10.20 -27.76
N ASP A 39 13.45 10.83 -28.89
CA ASP A 39 13.85 12.21 -29.17
C ASP A 39 13.15 13.23 -28.24
N VAL A 40 11.88 13.01 -27.88
CA VAL A 40 11.16 13.83 -26.89
C VAL A 40 11.77 13.66 -25.50
N LEU A 41 12.13 12.44 -25.12
CA LEU A 41 12.83 12.14 -23.86
C LEU A 41 14.20 12.85 -23.80
N LYS A 42 15.01 12.78 -24.86
CA LYS A 42 16.29 13.50 -24.96
C LYS A 42 16.10 15.02 -24.93
N ARG A 43 15.04 15.55 -25.55
CA ARG A 43 14.70 16.98 -25.49
C ARG A 43 14.33 17.39 -24.06
N SER A 44 13.49 16.62 -23.38
CA SER A 44 13.09 16.85 -21.98
C SER A 44 14.30 16.83 -21.03
N ARG A 45 15.23 15.89 -21.24
CA ARG A 45 16.51 15.83 -20.53
C ARG A 45 17.34 17.11 -20.72
N ARG A 46 17.49 17.61 -21.94
CA ARG A 46 18.18 18.89 -22.20
C ARG A 46 17.51 20.07 -21.50
N GLN A 47 16.18 20.12 -21.54
CA GLN A 47 15.40 21.17 -20.87
C GLN A 47 15.48 21.08 -19.34
N LEU A 48 15.77 19.90 -18.77
CA LEU A 48 15.99 19.72 -17.34
C LEU A 48 17.25 20.47 -16.87
N TYR A 49 18.33 20.46 -17.66
CA TYR A 49 19.60 21.12 -17.33
C TYR A 49 19.74 22.54 -17.91
N GLY A 50 18.94 22.92 -18.89
CA GLY A 50 18.97 24.25 -19.52
C GLY A 50 17.84 25.19 -19.08
N ASP A 51 18.12 26.48 -19.02
CA ASP A 51 17.11 27.51 -18.69
C ASP A 51 16.39 28.11 -19.90
N ALA A 52 16.80 27.73 -21.12
CA ALA A 52 16.31 28.33 -22.36
C ALA A 52 14.88 27.94 -22.75
N ALA A 53 14.31 26.88 -22.18
CA ALA A 53 12.96 26.42 -22.50
C ALA A 53 11.90 27.14 -21.65
N SER A 54 10.77 27.50 -22.26
CA SER A 54 9.63 28.03 -21.50
C SER A 54 8.98 26.94 -20.63
N SER A 55 8.37 27.33 -19.51
CA SER A 55 7.57 26.43 -18.66
C SER A 55 6.56 25.61 -19.47
N SER A 56 5.85 26.25 -20.41
CA SER A 56 4.90 25.58 -21.30
C SER A 56 5.55 24.49 -22.16
N SER A 57 6.76 24.74 -22.69
CA SER A 57 7.47 23.73 -23.49
C SER A 57 7.83 22.49 -22.66
N ARG A 58 8.29 22.69 -21.41
CA ARG A 58 8.65 21.57 -20.52
C ARG A 58 7.43 20.73 -20.15
N ALA A 59 6.32 21.40 -19.85
CA ALA A 59 5.06 20.73 -19.48
C ALA A 59 4.49 19.92 -20.65
N ILE A 60 4.51 20.45 -21.87
CA ILE A 60 4.02 19.76 -23.07
C ILE A 60 4.85 18.51 -23.34
N ASP A 61 6.18 18.61 -23.33
CA ASP A 61 7.06 17.47 -23.61
C ASP A 61 6.88 16.36 -22.57
N ALA A 62 6.80 16.71 -21.29
CA ALA A 62 6.52 15.75 -20.22
C ALA A 62 5.15 15.08 -20.38
N GLN A 63 4.11 15.84 -20.77
CA GLN A 63 2.77 15.30 -20.97
C GLN A 63 2.70 14.35 -22.17
N ILE A 64 3.39 14.65 -23.28
CA ILE A 64 3.51 13.75 -24.43
C ILE A 64 4.10 12.40 -24.01
N ILE A 65 5.17 12.42 -23.21
CA ILE A 65 5.81 11.19 -22.70
C ILE A 65 4.83 10.39 -21.85
N LEU A 66 4.11 11.06 -20.95
CA LEU A 66 3.15 10.42 -20.06
C LEU A 66 1.97 9.82 -20.81
N ASP A 67 1.35 10.55 -21.74
CA ASP A 67 0.18 10.07 -22.49
C ASP A 67 0.54 8.84 -23.33
N PHE A 68 1.69 8.91 -24.01
CA PHE A 68 2.14 7.81 -24.86
C PHE A 68 2.50 6.55 -24.05
N SER A 69 3.25 6.72 -22.97
CA SER A 69 3.60 5.57 -22.11
C SER A 69 2.38 5.03 -21.38
N TRP A 70 1.44 5.88 -20.94
CA TRP A 70 0.17 5.45 -20.33
C TRP A 70 -0.61 4.52 -21.25
N GLU A 71 -0.75 4.86 -22.53
CA GLU A 71 -1.42 3.99 -23.51
C GLU A 71 -0.74 2.62 -23.61
N LYS A 72 0.59 2.58 -23.66
CA LYS A 72 1.36 1.32 -23.72
C LYS A 72 1.24 0.50 -22.43
N LEU A 73 1.22 1.16 -21.26
CA LEU A 73 1.03 0.50 -19.97
C LEU A 73 -0.37 -0.14 -19.83
N ASN A 74 -1.38 0.46 -20.46
CA ASN A 74 -2.77 0.01 -20.38
C ASN A 74 -3.22 -0.81 -21.59
N THR A 75 -2.30 -1.20 -22.47
CA THR A 75 -2.58 -2.08 -23.60
C THR A 75 -2.32 -3.53 -23.23
N GLY A 76 -3.39 -4.32 -23.07
CA GLY A 76 -3.30 -5.75 -22.76
C GLY A 76 -3.12 -6.06 -21.28
N THR A 77 -2.54 -7.22 -20.96
CA THR A 77 -2.36 -7.66 -19.57
C THR A 77 -1.10 -7.05 -18.95
N TRP A 78 -1.23 -6.48 -17.74
CA TRP A 78 -0.13 -5.85 -16.99
C TRP A 78 1.16 -6.68 -16.93
N ARG A 79 1.05 -8.01 -16.74
CA ARG A 79 2.21 -8.91 -16.66
C ARG A 79 3.08 -8.97 -17.93
N HIS A 80 2.54 -8.55 -19.08
CA HIS A 80 3.24 -8.54 -20.36
C HIS A 80 3.78 -7.15 -20.72
N VAL A 81 3.56 -6.14 -19.87
CA VAL A 81 4.04 -4.78 -20.12
C VAL A 81 5.55 -4.77 -20.02
N ASP A 82 6.21 -4.31 -21.09
CA ASP A 82 7.67 -4.22 -21.14
C ASP A 82 8.21 -3.24 -20.09
N LYS A 83 9.29 -3.63 -19.41
CA LYS A 83 9.94 -2.82 -18.38
C LYS A 83 10.43 -1.47 -18.92
N GLU A 84 10.77 -1.37 -20.21
CA GLU A 84 11.17 -0.11 -20.83
C GLU A 84 10.02 0.91 -20.83
N TRP A 85 8.77 0.51 -21.09
CA TRP A 85 7.62 1.40 -21.03
C TRP A 85 7.36 1.91 -19.61
N ARG A 86 7.59 1.07 -18.60
CA ARG A 86 7.54 1.47 -17.18
C ARG A 86 8.64 2.49 -16.83
N ARG A 87 9.85 2.32 -17.38
CA ARG A 87 10.94 3.32 -17.25
C ARG A 87 10.59 4.63 -17.95
N VAL A 88 10.02 4.58 -19.17
CA VAL A 88 9.57 5.78 -19.90
C VAL A 88 8.54 6.56 -19.08
N TYR A 89 7.55 5.88 -18.51
CA TYR A 89 6.54 6.51 -17.65
C TYR A 89 7.15 7.18 -16.41
N ALA A 90 8.10 6.52 -15.75
CA ALA A 90 8.82 7.09 -14.60
C ALA A 90 9.61 8.37 -14.98
N TYR A 91 10.28 8.38 -16.13
CA TYR A 91 10.94 9.60 -16.63
C TYR A 91 9.95 10.70 -16.98
N GLY A 92 8.81 10.36 -17.60
CA GLY A 92 7.73 11.32 -17.85
C GLY A 92 7.24 11.98 -16.56
N CYS A 93 7.06 11.19 -15.50
CA CYS A 93 6.70 11.70 -14.17
C CYS A 93 7.77 12.65 -13.63
N LEU A 94 9.05 12.26 -13.70
CA LEU A 94 10.16 13.11 -13.26
C LEU A 94 10.20 14.46 -14.01
N PHE A 95 10.05 14.44 -15.34
CA PHE A 95 10.04 15.67 -16.14
C PHE A 95 8.85 16.57 -15.83
N LYS A 96 7.66 15.98 -15.59
CA LYS A 96 6.47 16.74 -15.19
C LYS A 96 6.64 17.38 -13.81
N VAL A 97 7.17 16.63 -12.83
CA VAL A 97 7.48 17.16 -11.50
C VAL A 97 8.47 18.31 -11.58
N ALA A 98 9.51 18.16 -12.40
CA ALA A 98 10.48 19.22 -12.63
C ALA A 98 9.83 20.47 -13.25
N ALA A 99 8.95 20.30 -14.24
CA ALA A 99 8.22 21.43 -14.84
C ALA A 99 7.33 22.16 -13.82
N LEU A 100 6.61 21.43 -12.96
CA LEU A 100 5.73 22.00 -11.93
C LEU A 100 6.48 22.80 -10.86
N CYS A 101 7.69 22.36 -10.49
CA CYS A 101 8.41 22.89 -9.33
C CYS A 101 9.45 23.98 -9.67
N ARG A 102 9.76 24.19 -10.96
CA ARG A 102 10.90 25.03 -11.39
C ARG A 102 10.70 26.53 -11.23
N GLU A 103 9.51 27.06 -11.52
CA GLU A 103 9.25 28.50 -11.65
C GLU A 103 8.32 29.04 -10.56
N GLY A 104 8.58 28.73 -9.29
CA GLY A 104 7.76 29.22 -8.17
C GLY A 104 6.38 28.56 -8.16
N PRO A 105 6.26 27.34 -7.59
CA PRO A 105 5.03 26.57 -7.68
C PRO A 105 3.84 27.28 -7.02
N SER A 106 2.68 27.21 -7.66
CA SER A 106 1.40 27.58 -7.03
C SER A 106 1.06 26.61 -5.89
N ALA A 107 0.03 26.94 -5.10
CA ALA A 107 -0.48 26.06 -4.05
C ALA A 107 -0.89 24.67 -4.60
N ASP A 108 -1.40 24.61 -5.84
CA ASP A 108 -1.85 23.36 -6.47
C ASP A 108 -0.72 22.54 -7.08
N ASN A 109 0.42 23.17 -7.41
CA ASN A 109 1.52 22.51 -8.11
C ASN A 109 2.22 21.46 -7.23
N VAL A 110 2.37 21.72 -5.92
CA VAL A 110 3.06 20.80 -5.01
C VAL A 110 2.26 19.51 -4.81
N PRO A 111 0.94 19.55 -4.47
CA PRO A 111 0.11 18.34 -4.43
C PRO A 111 0.10 17.59 -5.77
N GLN A 112 0.02 18.31 -6.89
CA GLN A 112 0.07 17.68 -8.22
C GLN A 112 1.42 16.99 -8.49
N ALA A 113 2.52 17.58 -8.03
CA ALA A 113 3.86 16.99 -8.13
C ALA A 113 3.98 15.73 -7.26
N VAL A 114 3.47 15.74 -6.02
CA VAL A 114 3.42 14.56 -5.14
C VAL A 114 2.65 13.43 -5.82
N ARG A 115 1.44 13.73 -6.31
CA ARG A 115 0.63 12.75 -7.06
C ARG A 115 1.37 12.21 -8.29
N THR A 116 2.09 13.06 -9.02
CA THR A 116 2.86 12.64 -10.20
C THR A 116 4.01 11.70 -9.82
N CYS A 117 4.72 11.97 -8.72
CA CYS A 117 5.73 11.06 -8.17
C CYS A 117 5.11 9.72 -7.77
N ASP A 118 4.01 9.71 -7.02
CA ASP A 118 3.34 8.49 -6.59
C ASP A 118 2.83 7.66 -7.77
N MET A 119 2.27 8.30 -8.81
CA MET A 119 1.91 7.60 -10.06
C MET A 119 3.13 6.94 -10.70
N GLY A 120 4.28 7.63 -10.72
CA GLY A 120 5.54 7.06 -11.23
C GLY A 120 6.07 5.90 -10.40
N LEU A 121 5.86 5.90 -9.08
CA LEU A 121 6.22 4.80 -8.18
C LEU A 121 5.27 3.60 -8.33
N LEU A 122 3.98 3.84 -8.50
CA LEU A 122 2.95 2.81 -8.64
C LEU A 122 2.99 2.12 -10.02
N MET A 123 3.12 2.92 -11.10
CA MET A 123 3.00 2.42 -12.48
C MET A 123 4.36 2.25 -13.16
N GLY A 124 5.35 3.06 -12.77
CA GLY A 124 6.66 3.08 -13.40
C GLY A 124 7.59 1.97 -12.92
N ALA A 125 8.84 2.04 -13.38
CA ALA A 125 9.95 1.25 -12.87
C ALA A 125 10.94 2.19 -12.15
N ALA A 126 11.69 1.65 -11.20
CA ALA A 126 12.75 2.40 -10.52
C ALA A 126 13.74 3.00 -11.53
N ILE A 127 14.05 4.29 -11.35
CA ILE A 127 15.06 5.02 -12.12
C ILE A 127 15.98 5.76 -11.16
N MET A 128 17.29 5.80 -11.46
CA MET A 128 18.31 6.54 -10.72
C MET A 128 18.18 6.33 -9.19
N ASP A 129 18.21 5.06 -8.77
CA ASP A 129 18.11 4.64 -7.36
C ASP A 129 16.87 5.21 -6.64
N ASN A 130 15.71 5.06 -7.28
CA ASN A 130 14.40 5.51 -6.77
C ASN A 130 14.32 7.03 -6.55
N ILE A 131 14.86 7.82 -7.48
CA ILE A 131 14.86 9.30 -7.39
C ILE A 131 13.47 9.91 -7.12
N LEU A 132 12.38 9.32 -7.65
CA LEU A 132 11.02 9.80 -7.41
C LEU A 132 10.63 9.72 -5.93
N GLN A 133 11.09 8.69 -5.22
CA GLN A 133 10.89 8.54 -3.78
C GLN A 133 11.60 9.66 -3.00
N VAL A 134 12.83 9.98 -3.39
CA VAL A 134 13.60 11.08 -2.80
C VAL A 134 12.92 12.44 -3.03
N ILE A 135 12.45 12.68 -4.26
CA ILE A 135 11.76 13.93 -4.61
C ILE A 135 10.43 14.07 -3.84
N VAL A 136 9.69 12.98 -3.67
CA VAL A 136 8.45 12.98 -2.87
C VAL A 136 8.72 13.41 -1.43
N GLY A 137 9.81 12.94 -0.82
CA GLY A 137 10.20 13.34 0.54
C GLY A 137 10.50 14.84 0.64
N ILE A 138 11.13 15.43 -0.39
CA ILE A 138 11.34 16.88 -0.48
C ILE A 138 10.00 17.62 -0.57
N LEU A 139 9.08 17.14 -1.42
CA LEU A 139 7.77 17.75 -1.64
C LEU A 139 6.87 17.67 -0.40
N GLN A 140 6.83 16.51 0.28
CA GLN A 140 6.11 16.32 1.55
C GLN A 140 6.60 17.30 2.62
N GLY A 141 7.90 17.56 2.67
CA GLY A 141 8.48 18.56 3.57
C GLY A 141 7.99 19.98 3.33
N GLU A 142 7.57 20.33 2.11
CA GLU A 142 6.93 21.61 1.80
C GLU A 142 5.42 21.61 2.11
N VAL A 143 4.71 20.51 1.80
CA VAL A 143 3.28 20.35 2.17
C VAL A 143 3.10 20.49 3.69
N ARG A 144 3.93 19.81 4.49
CA ARG A 144 3.86 19.89 5.96
C ARG A 144 4.13 21.30 6.50
N LYS A 145 4.82 22.19 5.77
CA LYS A 145 5.02 23.58 6.18
C LYS A 145 3.79 24.42 5.92
N SER A 146 3.15 24.26 4.76
CA SER A 146 1.93 25.04 4.45
C SER A 146 0.80 24.67 5.41
N SER A 147 0.61 23.38 5.71
CA SER A 147 -0.43 22.94 6.65
C SER A 147 -0.21 23.49 8.07
N LYS A 148 1.05 23.56 8.55
CA LYS A 148 1.35 24.14 9.88
C LYS A 148 1.07 25.64 9.96
N GLU A 149 1.20 26.39 8.86
CA GLU A 149 0.86 27.81 8.81
C GLU A 149 -0.67 28.06 8.76
N GLU A 150 -1.45 27.06 8.33
CA GLU A 150 -2.92 27.09 8.32
C GLU A 150 -3.53 26.60 9.65
N ASP A 151 -2.95 25.57 10.28
CA ASP A 151 -3.41 25.05 11.58
C ASP A 151 -3.26 26.08 12.72
N ASP A 152 -2.25 26.96 12.66
CA ASP A 152 -2.05 28.04 13.65
C ASP A 152 -3.17 29.11 13.61
N LYS A 153 -4.12 29.00 12.66
CA LYS A 153 -5.29 29.89 12.50
C LYS A 153 -6.63 29.21 12.76
N THR A 154 -6.68 27.91 13.01
CA THR A 154 -7.94 27.15 13.05
C THR A 154 -8.09 26.43 14.38
N GLU A 155 -9.02 26.90 15.23
CA GLU A 155 -9.36 26.21 16.49
C GLU A 155 -9.87 24.79 16.21
N GLN A 156 -9.34 23.82 16.96
CA GLN A 156 -9.56 22.39 16.81
C GLN A 156 -11.04 22.03 16.87
N VAL A 157 -11.59 21.55 15.76
CA VAL A 157 -12.93 20.95 15.71
C VAL A 157 -12.82 19.49 16.17
N GLU A 158 -13.47 19.14 17.28
CA GLU A 158 -13.63 17.76 17.72
C GLU A 158 -14.36 16.94 16.64
N VAL A 159 -13.61 16.05 15.97
CA VAL A 159 -14.15 15.11 14.99
C VAL A 159 -15.03 14.10 15.72
N LYS A 160 -16.35 14.26 15.58
CA LYS A 160 -17.33 13.28 16.06
C LYS A 160 -17.14 11.98 15.29
N ARG A 161 -16.56 10.97 15.97
CA ARG A 161 -16.52 9.59 15.48
C ARG A 161 -17.95 9.11 15.18
N LEU A 162 -18.27 8.99 13.89
CA LEU A 162 -19.47 8.28 13.46
C LEU A 162 -19.32 6.81 13.85
N LYS A 163 -20.27 6.31 14.66
CA LYS A 163 -20.40 4.88 14.93
C LYS A 163 -20.95 4.23 13.67
N ILE A 164 -20.07 3.79 12.76
CA ILE A 164 -20.42 2.69 11.86
C ILE A 164 -20.82 1.53 12.78
N GLU A 165 -22.02 0.97 12.60
CA GLU A 165 -22.47 -0.18 13.38
C GLU A 165 -21.43 -1.28 13.24
N CYS A 166 -20.64 -1.48 14.29
CA CYS A 166 -19.60 -2.50 14.30
C CYS A 166 -20.29 -3.85 14.28
N PRO A 167 -20.06 -4.70 13.26
CA PRO A 167 -20.62 -6.04 13.28
C PRO A 167 -20.10 -6.74 14.53
N ARG A 168 -21.01 -7.22 15.39
CA ARG A 168 -20.66 -7.84 16.66
C ARG A 168 -19.61 -8.92 16.42
N ALA A 169 -18.53 -8.87 17.20
CA ALA A 169 -17.54 -9.93 17.20
C ALA A 169 -18.24 -11.27 17.48
N PRO A 170 -18.02 -12.31 16.65
CA PRO A 170 -18.57 -13.62 16.92
C PRO A 170 -17.97 -14.18 18.22
N VAL A 171 -18.76 -14.96 18.95
CA VAL A 171 -18.29 -15.66 20.15
C VAL A 171 -17.50 -16.89 19.68
N ILE A 172 -16.18 -16.83 19.84
CA ILE A 172 -15.28 -17.92 19.47
C ILE A 172 -15.45 -19.09 20.43
N ARG A 173 -15.72 -20.28 19.89
CA ARG A 173 -15.77 -21.51 20.69
C ARG A 173 -14.34 -21.98 20.97
N GLY A 174 -14.06 -22.35 22.22
CA GLY A 174 -12.70 -22.74 22.62
C GLY A 174 -12.10 -23.90 21.83
N GLU A 175 -12.94 -24.82 21.33
CA GLU A 175 -12.53 -25.95 20.49
C GLU A 175 -12.11 -25.56 19.06
N LEU A 176 -12.59 -24.41 18.57
CA LEU A 176 -12.27 -23.87 17.25
C LEU A 176 -11.25 -22.72 17.35
N ALA A 177 -10.84 -22.33 18.55
CA ALA A 177 -9.97 -21.19 18.74
C ALA A 177 -8.56 -21.48 18.21
N VAL A 178 -8.00 -20.54 17.44
CA VAL A 178 -6.57 -20.56 17.13
C VAL A 178 -5.76 -20.48 18.43
N PRO A 179 -4.76 -21.35 18.66
CA PRO A 179 -3.96 -21.32 19.87
C PRO A 179 -3.19 -20.00 19.98
N ARG A 180 -3.02 -19.52 21.23
CA ARG A 180 -2.26 -18.31 21.55
C ARG A 180 -1.02 -18.68 22.34
N VAL A 181 0.14 -18.16 21.94
CA VAL A 181 1.42 -18.43 22.60
C VAL A 181 2.18 -17.11 22.76
N LYS A 182 2.62 -16.83 23.99
CA LYS A 182 3.36 -15.63 24.30
C LYS A 182 4.85 -15.82 24.06
N CYS A 183 5.43 -14.99 23.18
CA CYS A 183 6.87 -14.94 22.85
C CYS A 183 7.56 -16.32 22.82
N PRO A 184 7.10 -17.30 22.02
CA PRO A 184 7.78 -18.59 21.93
C PRO A 184 9.20 -18.43 21.40
N SER A 185 10.14 -19.26 21.86
CA SER A 185 11.47 -19.34 21.24
C SER A 185 11.37 -19.72 19.76
N LEU A 186 12.35 -19.33 18.94
CA LEU A 186 12.45 -19.74 17.53
C LEU A 186 12.31 -21.26 17.35
N GLU A 187 12.98 -22.06 18.19
CA GLU A 187 12.91 -23.53 18.15
C GLU A 187 11.48 -24.04 18.39
N SER A 188 10.85 -23.60 19.49
CA SER A 188 9.44 -23.94 19.78
C SER A 188 8.48 -23.52 18.67
N PHE A 189 8.63 -22.34 18.08
CA PHE A 189 7.80 -21.91 16.95
C PHE A 189 8.03 -22.82 15.74
N ASN A 190 9.31 -23.09 15.41
CA ASN A 190 9.69 -23.91 14.28
C ASN A 190 9.10 -25.32 14.37
N THR A 191 9.32 -26.00 15.49
CA THR A 191 8.90 -27.39 15.70
C THR A 191 7.38 -27.54 15.84
N ASN A 192 6.71 -26.62 16.53
CA ASN A 192 5.29 -26.79 16.88
C ASN A 192 4.33 -26.14 15.88
N HIS A 193 4.79 -25.18 15.07
CA HIS A 193 3.94 -24.37 14.20
C HIS A 193 4.43 -24.30 12.75
N LEU A 194 5.68 -23.89 12.50
CA LEU A 194 6.18 -23.72 11.13
C LEU A 194 6.26 -25.04 10.36
N LEU A 195 7.06 -26.01 10.86
CA LEU A 195 7.22 -27.32 10.21
C LEU A 195 5.91 -28.11 10.06
N PRO A 196 5.02 -28.17 11.07
CA PRO A 196 3.75 -28.87 10.92
C PRO A 196 2.66 -28.02 10.24
N LEU A 197 2.97 -26.80 9.79
CA LEU A 197 2.04 -25.86 9.16
C LEU A 197 0.77 -25.62 9.99
N LYS A 198 0.94 -25.24 11.27
CA LYS A 198 -0.18 -25.00 12.19
C LYS A 198 -0.33 -23.50 12.51
N PRO A 199 -1.51 -22.90 12.25
CA PRO A 199 -1.76 -21.52 12.63
C PRO A 199 -1.60 -21.29 14.13
N VAL A 200 -1.09 -20.12 14.51
CA VAL A 200 -0.92 -19.71 15.91
C VAL A 200 -0.94 -18.19 16.02
N ILE A 201 -1.47 -17.68 17.11
CA ILE A 201 -1.33 -16.27 17.47
C ILE A 201 -0.14 -16.12 18.41
N LEU A 202 0.81 -15.29 17.99
CA LEU A 202 1.99 -14.91 18.75
C LEU A 202 1.69 -13.62 19.50
N GLU A 203 1.77 -13.67 20.83
CA GLU A 203 1.53 -12.53 21.72
C GLU A 203 2.86 -11.94 22.21
N GLY A 204 2.92 -10.61 22.31
CA GLY A 204 4.07 -9.90 22.88
C GLY A 204 5.25 -9.69 21.95
N ILE A 205 5.18 -10.15 20.69
CA ILE A 205 6.31 -10.10 19.76
C ILE A 205 6.43 -8.75 19.05
N ILE A 206 5.35 -7.96 19.00
CA ILE A 206 5.34 -6.61 18.39
C ILE A 206 5.07 -5.50 19.41
N ASP A 207 4.92 -5.81 20.71
CA ASP A 207 4.60 -4.82 21.76
C ASP A 207 5.58 -3.65 21.83
N HIS A 208 6.79 -3.81 21.27
CA HIS A 208 7.85 -2.82 21.23
C HIS A 208 7.80 -1.91 19.99
N TRP A 209 6.95 -2.18 19.01
CA TRP A 209 6.84 -1.38 17.79
C TRP A 209 6.45 0.08 18.12
N PRO A 210 7.10 1.09 17.49
CA PRO A 210 6.66 2.47 17.60
C PRO A 210 5.19 2.66 17.21
N ALA A 211 4.69 1.91 16.22
CA ALA A 211 3.29 1.94 15.76
C ALA A 211 2.24 1.71 16.89
N LEU A 212 2.61 1.00 17.96
CA LEU A 212 1.77 0.74 19.13
C LEU A 212 2.04 1.69 20.31
N ASN A 213 3.15 2.42 20.29
CA ASN A 213 3.66 3.18 21.44
C ASN A 213 4.08 4.61 21.09
N GLY A 214 5.30 4.80 20.58
CA GLY A 214 5.89 6.13 20.38
C GLY A 214 5.22 6.91 19.26
N HIS A 215 4.81 6.21 18.20
CA HIS A 215 4.14 6.74 17.02
C HIS A 215 2.82 6.00 16.83
N ARG A 216 1.91 6.11 17.82
CA ARG A 216 0.62 5.41 17.72
C ARG A 216 -0.11 5.80 16.45
N TRP A 217 -0.42 4.80 15.64
CA TRP A 217 -1.17 5.01 14.41
C TRP A 217 -2.62 5.41 14.73
N SER A 218 -2.85 6.71 14.79
CA SER A 218 -4.16 7.34 14.81
C SER A 218 -4.48 7.93 13.44
N ILE A 219 -5.73 8.35 13.23
CA ILE A 219 -6.11 9.04 11.98
C ILE A 219 -5.26 10.30 11.80
N GLU A 220 -5.06 11.08 12.86
CA GLU A 220 -4.28 12.32 12.83
C GLU A 220 -2.82 12.05 12.46
N TYR A 221 -2.21 11.01 13.05
CA TYR A 221 -0.86 10.60 12.69
C TYR A 221 -0.75 10.18 11.23
N LEU A 222 -1.66 9.30 10.77
CA LEU A 222 -1.67 8.82 9.39
C LEU A 222 -1.85 9.96 8.38
N ARG A 223 -2.73 10.93 8.65
CA ARG A 223 -2.88 12.15 7.82
C ARG A 223 -1.58 12.95 7.78
N SER A 224 -0.95 13.18 8.94
CA SER A 224 0.30 13.96 9.00
C SER A 224 1.47 13.34 8.23
N VAL A 225 1.56 12.01 8.22
CA VAL A 225 2.69 11.29 7.62
C VAL A 225 2.42 10.97 6.16
N ALA A 226 1.22 10.50 5.85
CA ALA A 226 0.86 9.88 4.59
C ALA A 226 -0.28 10.59 3.84
N GLY A 227 -0.95 11.59 4.43
CA GLY A 227 -2.20 12.19 3.93
C GLY A 227 -2.17 12.57 2.44
N CYS A 228 -1.10 13.23 1.99
CA CYS A 228 -0.96 13.64 0.60
C CYS A 228 -0.53 12.54 -0.38
N ARG A 229 -0.25 11.32 0.10
CA ARG A 229 0.28 10.22 -0.72
C ARG A 229 -0.86 9.49 -1.43
N THR A 230 -0.66 9.20 -2.72
CA THR A 230 -1.65 8.51 -3.54
C THR A 230 -1.52 7.00 -3.37
N VAL A 231 -2.62 6.32 -3.04
CA VAL A 231 -2.67 4.88 -2.73
C VAL A 231 -3.80 4.19 -3.52
N PRO A 232 -3.65 2.90 -3.87
CA PRO A 232 -4.73 2.11 -4.41
C PRO A 232 -5.77 1.77 -3.33
N VAL A 233 -7.04 1.91 -3.69
CA VAL A 233 -8.18 1.62 -2.83
C VAL A 233 -9.15 0.75 -3.60
N GLU A 234 -9.48 -0.41 -3.02
CA GLU A 234 -10.57 -1.25 -3.47
C GLU A 234 -11.92 -0.64 -3.05
N VAL A 235 -12.87 -0.57 -3.96
CA VAL A 235 -14.21 -0.03 -3.73
C VAL A 235 -15.23 -1.11 -4.03
N GLY A 236 -16.08 -1.41 -3.06
CA GLY A 236 -17.06 -2.50 -3.11
C GLY A 236 -17.02 -3.34 -1.84
N SER A 237 -17.97 -4.27 -1.69
CA SER A 237 -18.02 -5.15 -0.52
C SER A 237 -16.89 -6.18 -0.52
N ARG A 238 -16.61 -6.80 -1.68
CA ARG A 238 -15.61 -7.86 -1.84
C ARG A 238 -15.05 -7.85 -3.26
N TYR A 239 -13.80 -8.27 -3.45
CA TYR A 239 -13.16 -8.36 -4.78
C TYR A 239 -13.75 -9.45 -5.69
N THR A 240 -14.62 -10.32 -5.16
CA THR A 240 -15.36 -11.32 -5.92
C THR A 240 -16.65 -10.78 -6.53
N ASP A 241 -17.08 -9.57 -6.16
CA ASP A 241 -18.35 -9.00 -6.58
C ASP A 241 -18.21 -8.26 -7.92
N GLU A 242 -19.24 -8.28 -8.77
CA GLU A 242 -19.20 -7.64 -10.10
C GLU A 242 -19.06 -6.11 -10.04
N GLU A 243 -19.54 -5.48 -8.96
CA GLU A 243 -19.48 -4.04 -8.73
C GLU A 243 -18.13 -3.58 -8.16
N TRP A 244 -17.21 -4.51 -7.86
CA TRP A 244 -15.91 -4.18 -7.32
C TRP A 244 -15.05 -3.44 -8.35
N SER A 245 -14.34 -2.43 -7.88
CA SER A 245 -13.37 -1.68 -8.68
C SER A 245 -12.19 -1.24 -7.83
N GLN A 246 -11.12 -0.80 -8.50
CA GLN A 246 -9.99 -0.13 -7.85
C GLN A 246 -9.91 1.31 -8.32
N THR A 247 -9.60 2.20 -7.40
CA THR A 247 -9.36 3.62 -7.66
C THR A 247 -8.09 4.08 -6.95
N LEU A 248 -7.60 5.26 -7.35
CA LEU A 248 -6.44 5.89 -6.75
C LEU A 248 -6.89 7.18 -6.06
N LEU A 249 -6.65 7.24 -4.74
CA LEU A 249 -6.99 8.38 -3.89
C LEU A 249 -5.77 8.78 -3.07
N THR A 250 -5.74 10.01 -2.58
CA THR A 250 -4.83 10.32 -1.49
C THR A 250 -5.27 9.61 -0.20
N VAL A 251 -4.35 9.42 0.75
CA VAL A 251 -4.71 8.86 2.06
C VAL A 251 -5.71 9.78 2.79
N ASP A 252 -5.60 11.10 2.64
CA ASP A 252 -6.59 12.04 3.17
C ASP A 252 -7.97 11.82 2.55
N GLU A 253 -8.06 11.77 1.21
CA GLU A 253 -9.33 11.51 0.50
C GLU A 253 -9.93 10.16 0.89
N PHE A 254 -9.10 9.13 1.08
CA PHE A 254 -9.54 7.82 1.55
C PHE A 254 -10.13 7.89 2.96
N ILE A 255 -9.45 8.57 3.89
CA ILE A 255 -9.91 8.75 5.27
C ILE A 255 -11.22 9.52 5.31
N ASP A 256 -11.28 10.67 4.63
CA ASP A 256 -12.45 11.55 4.65
C ASP A 256 -13.68 10.83 4.05
N ARG A 257 -13.49 10.11 2.94
CA ARG A 257 -14.57 9.41 2.23
C ARG A 257 -15.05 8.13 2.91
N TYR A 258 -14.13 7.23 3.29
CA TYR A 258 -14.49 5.85 3.67
C TYR A 258 -14.38 5.57 5.17
N ILE A 259 -13.69 6.41 5.94
CA ILE A 259 -13.53 6.23 7.39
C ILE A 259 -14.36 7.23 8.16
N LEU A 260 -14.24 8.52 7.84
CA LEU A 260 -14.99 9.59 8.48
C LEU A 260 -16.37 9.81 7.84
N ASN A 261 -16.58 9.30 6.62
CA ASN A 261 -17.82 9.39 5.85
C ASN A 261 -18.31 10.84 5.68
N GLU A 262 -17.41 11.76 5.39
CA GLU A 262 -17.75 13.17 5.16
C GLU A 262 -18.60 13.36 3.90
N ASP A 263 -18.40 12.50 2.89
CA ASP A 263 -19.10 12.51 1.60
C ASP A 263 -20.47 11.81 1.65
N GLY A 264 -20.84 11.15 2.76
CA GLY A 264 -22.08 10.37 2.87
C GLY A 264 -22.13 9.13 1.95
N VAL A 265 -20.98 8.62 1.53
CA VAL A 265 -20.85 7.48 0.63
C VAL A 265 -21.24 6.19 1.36
N THR A 266 -22.09 5.37 0.74
CA THR A 266 -22.60 4.12 1.32
C THR A 266 -21.72 2.90 1.04
N GLY A 267 -20.75 3.02 0.14
CA GLY A 267 -19.84 1.94 -0.26
C GLY A 267 -18.65 1.78 0.69
N LEU A 268 -18.10 0.56 0.77
CA LEU A 268 -16.86 0.28 1.49
C LEU A 268 -15.65 0.59 0.60
N GLY A 269 -14.64 1.21 1.21
CA GLY A 269 -13.31 1.41 0.63
C GLY A 269 -12.27 0.67 1.47
N TYR A 270 -11.34 -0.02 0.83
CA TYR A 270 -10.29 -0.76 1.51
C TYR A 270 -8.94 -0.55 0.85
N LEU A 271 -7.98 0.03 1.58
CA LEU A 271 -6.58 0.04 1.19
C LEU A 271 -6.03 -1.35 1.53
N ALA A 272 -6.10 -2.26 0.57
CA ALA A 272 -5.76 -3.66 0.73
C ALA A 272 -4.48 -4.00 -0.05
N GLN A 273 -3.68 -4.92 0.51
CA GLN A 273 -2.54 -5.55 -0.17
C GLN A 273 -1.59 -4.56 -0.86
N HIS A 274 -1.25 -3.45 -0.19
CA HIS A 274 -0.37 -2.42 -0.76
C HIS A 274 0.96 -2.35 -0.01
N GLN A 275 2.07 -2.27 -0.74
CA GLN A 275 3.43 -2.10 -0.20
C GLN A 275 3.67 -0.66 0.27
N LEU A 276 2.81 -0.20 1.20
CA LEU A 276 2.77 1.17 1.69
C LEU A 276 4.08 1.59 2.36
N PHE A 277 4.80 0.64 2.98
CA PHE A 277 6.03 0.91 3.73
C PHE A 277 7.22 1.23 2.83
N ASP A 278 7.24 0.74 1.60
CA ASP A 278 8.24 1.14 0.61
C ASP A 278 7.91 2.49 0.01
N GLN A 279 6.61 2.77 -0.16
CA GLN A 279 6.14 4.08 -0.60
C GLN A 279 6.34 5.17 0.49
N ILE A 280 6.20 4.83 1.77
CA ILE A 280 6.19 5.78 2.90
C ILE A 280 7.19 5.30 3.99
N PRO A 281 8.49 5.64 3.86
CA PRO A 281 9.53 5.18 4.76
C PRO A 281 9.29 5.55 6.23
N GLU A 282 8.65 6.69 6.51
CA GLU A 282 8.33 7.08 7.89
C GLU A 282 7.40 6.06 8.58
N LEU A 283 6.50 5.39 7.85
CA LEU A 283 5.70 4.30 8.41
C LEU A 283 6.50 3.00 8.54
N LYS A 284 7.50 2.79 7.67
CA LYS A 284 8.42 1.64 7.77
C LYS A 284 9.26 1.71 9.05
N GLU A 285 9.62 2.91 9.49
CA GLU A 285 10.33 3.14 10.75
C GLU A 285 9.51 2.73 12.00
N ASP A 286 8.20 2.58 11.86
CA ASP A 286 7.28 2.24 12.96
C ASP A 286 7.08 0.74 13.18
N ILE A 287 7.60 -0.09 12.28
CA ILE A 287 7.43 -1.56 12.30
C ILE A 287 8.79 -2.26 12.24
N ARG A 288 8.83 -3.51 12.68
CA ARG A 288 10.02 -4.38 12.56
C ARG A 288 9.61 -5.72 11.98
N LEU A 289 10.48 -6.35 11.20
CA LEU A 289 10.24 -7.71 10.77
C LEU A 289 10.21 -8.64 11.99
N PRO A 290 9.24 -9.56 12.08
CA PRO A 290 9.26 -10.58 13.12
C PRO A 290 10.51 -11.46 13.00
N ASP A 291 11.25 -11.65 14.09
CA ASP A 291 12.48 -12.47 14.10
C ASP A 291 12.27 -13.89 13.54
N TYR A 292 11.05 -14.43 13.65
CA TYR A 292 10.68 -15.74 13.13
C TYR A 292 10.82 -15.88 11.61
N CYS A 293 10.82 -14.78 10.85
CA CYS A 293 11.07 -14.81 9.41
C CYS A 293 12.48 -15.30 9.07
N CYS A 294 13.45 -15.21 9.99
CA CYS A 294 14.80 -15.72 9.77
C CYS A 294 14.89 -17.25 9.68
N LEU A 295 13.79 -17.96 9.94
CA LEU A 295 13.68 -19.41 9.75
C LEU A 295 13.38 -19.79 8.30
N GLY A 296 13.07 -18.80 7.46
CA GLY A 296 12.85 -18.96 6.03
C GLY A 296 14.14 -19.16 5.23
N GLU A 297 13.98 -19.43 3.94
CA GLU A 297 15.10 -19.64 3.01
C GLU A 297 15.46 -18.36 2.24
N GLU A 298 14.57 -17.37 2.21
CA GLU A 298 14.73 -16.10 1.50
C GLU A 298 15.51 -15.05 2.30
N ASP A 299 16.14 -14.12 1.59
CA ASP A 299 16.79 -12.96 2.20
C ASP A 299 15.74 -11.98 2.75
N GLU A 300 16.12 -11.19 3.76
CA GLU A 300 15.23 -10.21 4.40
C GLU A 300 14.60 -9.22 3.40
N ASP A 301 15.35 -8.87 2.35
CA ASP A 301 14.94 -7.93 1.30
C ASP A 301 13.87 -8.50 0.36
N ASP A 302 13.66 -9.82 0.34
CA ASP A 302 12.63 -10.48 -0.48
C ASP A 302 11.27 -10.58 0.24
N ILE A 303 11.23 -10.28 1.55
CA ILE A 303 10.00 -10.30 2.35
C ILE A 303 9.06 -9.18 1.89
N THR A 304 7.89 -9.55 1.38
CA THR A 304 6.90 -8.58 0.94
C THR A 304 6.07 -8.10 2.13
N VAL A 305 6.10 -6.79 2.40
CA VAL A 305 5.37 -6.17 3.51
C VAL A 305 4.19 -5.34 3.00
N ASN A 306 2.97 -5.76 3.33
CA ASN A 306 1.74 -5.09 2.89
C ASN A 306 0.97 -4.45 4.04
N ALA A 307 0.36 -3.31 3.77
CA ALA A 307 -0.58 -2.63 4.64
C ALA A 307 -2.03 -3.02 4.28
N TRP A 308 -2.86 -3.10 5.33
CA TRP A 308 -4.28 -3.39 5.23
C TRP A 308 -5.05 -2.39 6.11
N PHE A 309 -5.63 -1.36 5.50
CA PHE A 309 -6.26 -0.24 6.20
C PHE A 309 -7.67 0.02 5.70
N GLY A 310 -8.64 0.00 6.61
CA GLY A 310 -10.02 0.31 6.25
C GLY A 310 -10.97 0.42 7.44
N PRO A 311 -12.23 0.81 7.17
CA PRO A 311 -13.28 0.90 8.17
C PRO A 311 -13.70 -0.50 8.69
N GLY A 312 -14.56 -0.51 9.70
CA GLY A 312 -15.25 -1.73 10.09
C GLY A 312 -16.12 -2.26 8.96
N GLY A 313 -16.16 -3.58 8.80
CA GLY A 313 -16.95 -4.25 7.76
C GLY A 313 -16.19 -4.60 6.48
N THR A 314 -14.93 -4.16 6.29
CA THR A 314 -14.13 -4.63 5.15
C THR A 314 -13.92 -6.14 5.22
N VAL A 315 -14.03 -6.81 4.08
CA VAL A 315 -13.94 -8.27 3.95
C VAL A 315 -12.88 -8.63 2.92
N SER A 316 -11.99 -9.54 3.30
CA SER A 316 -11.20 -10.34 2.37
C SER A 316 -11.86 -11.72 2.28
N PRO A 317 -12.49 -12.07 1.13
CA PRO A 317 -13.03 -13.40 0.85
C PRO A 317 -12.08 -14.54 1.20
N LEU A 318 -12.63 -15.74 1.35
CA LEU A 318 -11.85 -16.92 1.70
C LEU A 318 -10.88 -17.27 0.55
N HIS A 319 -9.58 -17.15 0.79
CA HIS A 319 -8.52 -17.40 -0.20
C HIS A 319 -7.28 -17.99 0.46
N HIS A 320 -6.31 -18.42 -0.34
CA HIS A 320 -5.00 -18.82 0.17
C HIS A 320 -3.86 -18.13 -0.59
N ASP A 321 -2.74 -17.96 0.11
CA ASP A 321 -1.54 -17.30 -0.39
C ASP A 321 -0.42 -18.32 -0.70
N PRO A 322 0.53 -17.97 -1.59
CA PRO A 322 1.61 -18.86 -2.00
C PRO A 322 2.80 -18.91 -1.01
N GLN A 323 2.84 -18.03 -0.01
CA GLN A 323 3.94 -17.87 0.95
C GLN A 323 3.44 -18.03 2.40
N GLN A 324 4.37 -18.17 3.35
CA GLN A 324 4.06 -18.01 4.78
C GLN A 324 3.65 -16.57 5.04
N ASN A 325 2.77 -16.33 6.01
CA ASN A 325 2.33 -14.98 6.33
C ASN A 325 2.25 -14.73 7.83
N PHE A 326 2.83 -13.63 8.30
CA PHE A 326 2.52 -13.05 9.61
C PHE A 326 1.60 -11.86 9.42
N LEU A 327 0.37 -11.95 9.91
CA LEU A 327 -0.57 -10.83 9.97
C LEU A 327 -0.52 -10.18 11.36
N ALA A 328 0.16 -9.05 11.47
CA ALA A 328 0.25 -8.23 12.67
C ALA A 328 -0.89 -7.23 12.75
N GLN A 329 -1.62 -7.20 13.87
CA GLN A 329 -2.70 -6.24 14.08
C GLN A 329 -2.21 -5.04 14.88
N VAL A 330 -2.35 -3.84 14.31
CA VAL A 330 -1.86 -2.59 14.93
C VAL A 330 -3.01 -1.73 15.46
N VAL A 331 -4.07 -1.55 14.67
CA VAL A 331 -5.25 -0.74 15.05
C VAL A 331 -6.50 -1.59 14.91
N GLY A 332 -7.42 -1.50 15.88
CA GLY A 332 -8.70 -2.22 15.86
C GLY A 332 -8.56 -3.73 15.87
N SER A 333 -9.61 -4.43 15.41
CA SER A 333 -9.66 -5.89 15.46
C SER A 333 -10.28 -6.52 14.21
N LYS A 334 -9.85 -7.75 13.93
CA LYS A 334 -10.31 -8.55 12.79
C LYS A 334 -10.80 -9.91 13.26
N TYR A 335 -11.93 -10.36 12.72
CA TYR A 335 -12.35 -11.75 12.80
C TYR A 335 -11.72 -12.53 11.64
N ILE A 336 -11.16 -13.69 11.95
CA ILE A 336 -10.45 -14.52 10.98
C ILE A 336 -10.93 -15.96 11.12
N ARG A 337 -11.14 -16.62 9.98
CA ARG A 337 -11.40 -18.07 9.91
C ARG A 337 -10.36 -18.74 9.00
N LEU A 338 -9.82 -19.87 9.44
CA LEU A 338 -8.72 -20.60 8.81
C LEU A 338 -9.14 -22.04 8.50
N TYR A 339 -8.87 -22.50 7.29
CA TYR A 339 -9.10 -23.88 6.86
C TYR A 339 -7.79 -24.50 6.37
N SER A 340 -7.61 -25.79 6.65
CA SER A 340 -6.43 -26.53 6.20
C SER A 340 -6.39 -26.64 4.67
N PRO A 341 -5.21 -26.58 4.04
CA PRO A 341 -5.08 -26.91 2.62
C PRO A 341 -5.55 -28.33 2.29
N GLU A 342 -5.56 -29.26 3.26
CA GLU A 342 -6.09 -30.62 3.10
C GLU A 342 -7.59 -30.66 2.81
N ASP A 343 -8.33 -29.60 3.18
CA ASP A 343 -9.78 -29.49 2.97
C ASP A 343 -10.15 -28.70 1.71
N THR A 344 -9.19 -28.37 0.85
CA THR A 344 -9.38 -27.53 -0.37
C THR A 344 -10.58 -27.96 -1.22
N ASP A 345 -10.79 -29.26 -1.39
CA ASP A 345 -11.90 -29.80 -2.20
C ASP A 345 -13.29 -29.42 -1.64
N LYS A 346 -13.39 -29.17 -0.33
CA LYS A 346 -14.63 -28.74 0.36
C LYS A 346 -14.85 -27.23 0.30
N LEU A 347 -13.85 -26.47 -0.16
CA LEU A 347 -13.87 -25.00 -0.18
C LEU A 347 -14.23 -24.44 -1.57
N TYR A 348 -14.52 -25.31 -2.55
CA TYR A 348 -14.98 -24.94 -3.89
C TYR A 348 -14.21 -23.77 -4.53
N PRO A 349 -12.90 -23.91 -4.79
CA PRO A 349 -12.12 -22.87 -5.46
C PRO A 349 -12.72 -22.49 -6.82
N HIS A 350 -12.56 -21.23 -7.24
CA HIS A 350 -12.95 -20.84 -8.59
C HIS A 350 -12.13 -21.61 -9.64
N GLN A 351 -12.75 -21.89 -10.78
CA GLN A 351 -12.09 -22.61 -11.88
C GLN A 351 -11.29 -21.67 -12.82
N SER A 352 -11.42 -20.35 -12.65
CA SER A 352 -10.71 -19.38 -13.48
C SER A 352 -9.24 -19.27 -13.06
N GLN A 353 -8.33 -19.03 -14.00
CA GLN A 353 -6.91 -18.92 -13.68
C GLN A 353 -6.59 -17.77 -12.71
N LEU A 354 -7.36 -16.68 -12.74
CA LEU A 354 -7.12 -15.52 -11.90
C LEU A 354 -7.62 -15.68 -10.45
N LEU A 355 -8.65 -16.51 -10.22
CA LEU A 355 -9.27 -16.67 -8.90
C LEU A 355 -9.14 -18.09 -8.34
N HIS A 356 -8.29 -18.93 -8.92
CA HIS A 356 -8.14 -20.33 -8.51
C HIS A 356 -7.75 -20.54 -7.05
N ASN A 357 -7.17 -19.51 -6.41
CA ASN A 357 -6.81 -19.49 -5.00
C ASN A 357 -7.90 -18.88 -4.10
N THR A 358 -9.05 -18.52 -4.65
CA THR A 358 -10.21 -17.95 -3.95
C THR A 358 -11.38 -18.91 -3.98
N SER A 359 -12.10 -19.01 -2.87
CA SER A 359 -13.29 -19.85 -2.69
C SER A 359 -14.51 -19.16 -3.28
N GLN A 360 -15.40 -19.94 -3.88
CA GLN A 360 -16.73 -19.46 -4.29
C GLN A 360 -17.69 -19.26 -3.10
N VAL A 361 -17.32 -19.71 -1.90
CA VAL A 361 -18.21 -19.77 -0.74
C VAL A 361 -18.06 -18.52 0.13
N GLU A 362 -19.20 -17.94 0.51
CA GLU A 362 -19.23 -16.92 1.56
C GLU A 362 -19.08 -17.57 2.94
N ALA A 363 -17.89 -17.46 3.55
CA ALA A 363 -17.57 -18.19 4.78
C ALA A 363 -18.56 -17.95 5.95
N GLU A 364 -19.10 -16.74 6.11
CA GLU A 364 -20.04 -16.42 7.19
C GLU A 364 -21.51 -16.71 6.86
N ASN A 365 -21.84 -16.91 5.58
CA ASN A 365 -23.20 -17.19 5.13
C ASN A 365 -23.17 -18.18 3.95
N PRO A 366 -22.70 -19.42 4.15
CA PRO A 366 -22.50 -20.36 3.07
C PRO A 366 -23.83 -20.82 2.48
N ASP A 367 -23.94 -20.83 1.15
CA ASP A 367 -25.04 -21.49 0.44
C ASP A 367 -24.82 -23.02 0.50
N THR A 368 -25.41 -23.66 1.51
CA THR A 368 -25.24 -25.11 1.75
C THR A 368 -25.96 -25.98 0.72
N GLU A 369 -26.85 -25.43 -0.11
CA GLU A 369 -27.46 -26.18 -1.21
C GLU A 369 -26.49 -26.28 -2.39
N ARG A 370 -25.79 -25.18 -2.69
CA ARG A 370 -24.77 -25.14 -3.75
C ARG A 370 -23.43 -25.73 -3.33
N PHE A 371 -23.06 -25.58 -2.06
CA PHE A 371 -21.75 -25.96 -1.51
C PHE A 371 -21.89 -26.89 -0.29
N PRO A 372 -22.50 -28.08 -0.46
CA PRO A 372 -22.89 -28.94 0.66
C PRO A 372 -21.70 -29.40 1.53
N ASP A 373 -20.53 -29.62 0.95
CA ASP A 373 -19.37 -30.14 1.67
C ASP A 373 -18.68 -29.08 2.55
N PHE A 374 -18.94 -27.80 2.31
CA PHE A 374 -18.33 -26.69 3.05
C PHE A 374 -18.70 -26.73 4.53
N ALA A 375 -19.94 -27.12 4.85
CA ALA A 375 -20.41 -27.23 6.23
C ALA A 375 -19.66 -28.30 7.05
N ALA A 376 -19.03 -29.27 6.38
CA ALA A 376 -18.25 -30.33 6.99
C ALA A 376 -16.73 -30.04 7.01
N ALA A 377 -16.28 -28.91 6.46
CA ALA A 377 -14.88 -28.51 6.49
C ALA A 377 -14.50 -28.02 7.89
N PRO A 378 -13.54 -28.66 8.58
CA PRO A 378 -13.07 -28.18 9.87
C PRO A 378 -12.33 -26.85 9.71
N TYR A 379 -12.45 -25.99 10.71
CA TYR A 379 -11.79 -24.69 10.71
C TYR A 379 -11.30 -24.30 12.10
N LEU A 380 -10.35 -23.37 12.11
CA LEU A 380 -10.02 -22.57 13.28
C LEU A 380 -10.53 -21.14 13.08
N GLU A 381 -10.78 -20.42 14.17
CA GLU A 381 -11.19 -19.03 14.13
C GLU A 381 -10.62 -18.22 15.30
N CYS A 382 -10.49 -16.92 15.09
CA CYS A 382 -10.02 -16.02 16.12
C CYS A 382 -10.52 -14.59 15.90
N VAL A 383 -10.39 -13.78 16.97
CA VAL A 383 -10.42 -12.32 16.88
C VAL A 383 -9.02 -11.83 17.17
N LEU A 384 -8.37 -11.27 16.15
CA LEU A 384 -7.04 -10.70 16.23
C LEU A 384 -7.13 -9.26 16.75
N ARG A 385 -6.39 -8.94 17.82
CA ARG A 385 -6.44 -7.66 18.53
C ARG A 385 -5.11 -6.89 18.41
N PRO A 386 -5.07 -5.57 18.68
CA PRO A 386 -3.83 -4.81 18.64
C PRO A 386 -2.73 -5.46 19.49
N GLY A 387 -1.55 -5.68 18.90
CA GLY A 387 -0.42 -6.38 19.54
C GLY A 387 -0.33 -7.87 19.21
N ASP A 388 -1.39 -8.47 18.68
CA ASP A 388 -1.38 -9.86 18.23
C ASP A 388 -0.75 -10.00 16.84
N VAL A 389 -0.04 -11.10 16.62
CA VAL A 389 0.42 -11.53 15.29
C VAL A 389 -0.10 -12.92 14.98
N LEU A 390 -0.88 -13.08 13.92
CA LEU A 390 -1.33 -14.38 13.44
C LEU A 390 -0.31 -14.94 12.44
N PHE A 391 0.22 -16.13 12.73
CA PHE A 391 0.89 -16.96 11.74
C PHE A 391 -0.14 -17.69 10.89
N ILE A 392 -0.15 -17.41 9.59
CA ILE A 392 -0.95 -18.10 8.57
C ILE A 392 0.05 -18.92 7.75
N PRO A 393 0.06 -20.27 7.90
CA PRO A 393 0.98 -21.10 7.17
C PRO A 393 0.70 -21.06 5.67
N VAL A 394 1.73 -21.30 4.86
CA VAL A 394 1.62 -21.32 3.40
C VAL A 394 0.43 -22.16 2.93
N ARG A 395 -0.34 -21.63 1.97
CA ARG A 395 -1.57 -22.23 1.41
C ARG A 395 -2.71 -22.47 2.40
N HIS A 396 -2.64 -22.00 3.65
CA HIS A 396 -3.82 -22.01 4.50
C HIS A 396 -4.87 -21.05 3.95
N TRP A 397 -6.09 -21.57 3.83
CA TRP A 397 -7.24 -20.80 3.43
C TRP A 397 -7.65 -19.90 4.59
N HIS A 398 -7.80 -18.61 4.35
CA HIS A 398 -8.16 -17.64 5.37
C HIS A 398 -9.20 -16.64 4.85
N TYR A 399 -10.20 -16.41 5.70
CA TYR A 399 -11.22 -15.38 5.55
C TYR A 399 -10.99 -14.32 6.61
N VAL A 400 -11.12 -13.04 6.25
CA VAL A 400 -10.86 -11.93 7.17
C VAL A 400 -11.97 -10.90 7.08
N ARG A 401 -12.49 -10.45 8.23
CA ARG A 401 -13.41 -9.31 8.33
C ARG A 401 -13.00 -8.34 9.42
N SER A 402 -12.88 -7.06 9.08
CA SER A 402 -12.62 -5.99 10.05
C SER A 402 -13.86 -5.77 10.92
N LEU A 403 -13.69 -5.77 12.24
CA LEU A 403 -14.79 -5.59 13.20
C LEU A 403 -15.05 -4.11 13.51
N GLU A 404 -14.02 -3.28 13.32
CA GLU A 404 -13.98 -1.85 13.54
C GLU A 404 -12.93 -1.23 12.60
N LEU A 405 -12.67 0.07 12.72
CA LEU A 405 -11.53 0.70 12.04
C LEU A 405 -10.26 -0.13 12.29
N SER A 406 -9.67 -0.65 11.22
CA SER A 406 -8.58 -1.62 11.32
C SER A 406 -7.37 -1.21 10.49
N PHE A 407 -6.18 -1.40 11.07
CA PHE A 407 -4.91 -1.32 10.38
C PHE A 407 -4.05 -2.54 10.73
N SER A 408 -3.71 -3.35 9.75
CA SER A 408 -2.85 -4.54 9.89
C SER A 408 -1.64 -4.46 8.97
N VAL A 409 -0.58 -5.16 9.33
CA VAL A 409 0.65 -5.31 8.54
C VAL A 409 0.87 -6.78 8.28
N SER A 410 1.01 -7.19 7.03
CA SER A 410 1.34 -8.58 6.69
C SER A 410 2.77 -8.70 6.18
N PHE A 411 3.44 -9.77 6.57
CA PHE A 411 4.80 -10.12 6.12
C PHE A 411 4.73 -11.45 5.38
N TRP A 412 4.96 -11.43 4.07
CA TRP A 412 4.97 -12.63 3.23
C TRP A 412 6.41 -13.08 3.03
N TRP A 413 6.70 -14.32 3.41
CA TRP A 413 8.06 -14.89 3.43
C TRP A 413 8.01 -16.40 3.10
N SER A 414 9.13 -17.00 2.70
CA SER A 414 9.19 -18.42 2.32
C SER A 414 10.10 -19.25 3.21
#